data_AF-A0A7V6BFX3-F1
#
_entry.id   AF-A0A7V6BFX3-F1
#
_cell.length_a   1.000
_cell.length_b   1.000
_cell.length_c   1.000
_cell.angle_alpha   90.00
_cell.angle_beta   90.00
_cell.angle_gamma   90.00
#
_symmetry.space_group_name_H-M   'P 1'
#
loop_
_entity.id
_entity.type
_entity.pdbx_description
1 polymer ?
#
loop_
_entity_poly.entity_id
_entity_poly.type
_entity_poly.pdbx_seq_one_letter_code
_entity_poly.pdbx_strand_id
1 'polypeptide(L)'
;LELLKKTAVSHAEAGADIIAPSDMMDGRVKAIREALDNYGFSMTPIMSYAAKFASAFYGPFREAASSAPQFGDRRSYQMDPGNINEAIREVQLDIMEGADIIMVKPALAYLDVISRVKNKFNFPTAAYLVSGEYSMIKAAAMKGWLDEKRVFIEVHQAVFRAGADIIITYAAKELIKWLKDESNVRF
;
A
#
# COMPACT_ATOMS: atom_id res chain seq x y z
N LEU A 1 -1.02 20.32 -3.60
CA LEU A 1 0.04 19.73 -4.45
C LEU A 1 1.42 20.34 -4.22
N GLU A 2 1.59 21.67 -4.12
CA GLU A 2 2.91 22.30 -3.92
C GLU A 2 3.75 21.70 -2.77
N LEU A 3 3.13 21.44 -1.62
CA LEU A 3 3.84 20.84 -0.48
C LEU A 3 4.27 19.39 -0.74
N LEU A 4 3.49 18.62 -1.50
CA LEU A 4 3.83 17.25 -1.86
C LEU A 4 5.05 17.23 -2.79
N LYS A 5 5.12 18.15 -3.76
CA LYS A 5 6.29 18.32 -4.63
C LYS A 5 7.56 18.60 -3.82
N LYS A 6 7.51 19.61 -2.93
CA LYS A 6 8.65 19.96 -2.07
C LYS A 6 9.08 18.81 -1.18
N THR A 7 8.11 18.06 -0.63
CA THR A 7 8.38 16.90 0.22
C THR A 7 9.06 15.80 -0.59
N ALA A 8 8.55 15.46 -1.77
CA ALA A 8 9.12 14.42 -2.63
C ALA A 8 10.56 14.74 -3.05
N VAL A 9 10.82 15.97 -3.51
CA VAL A 9 12.16 16.41 -3.87
C VAL A 9 13.10 16.35 -2.67
N SER A 10 12.67 16.85 -1.50
CA SER A 10 13.50 16.80 -0.30
C SER A 10 13.86 15.37 0.12
N HIS A 11 12.95 14.40 -0.06
CA HIS A 11 13.25 12.98 0.21
C HIS A 11 14.23 12.40 -0.82
N ALA A 12 14.07 12.75 -2.10
CA ALA A 12 14.99 12.33 -3.16
C ALA A 12 16.41 12.90 -2.97
N GLU A 13 16.51 14.19 -2.61
CA GLU A 13 17.79 14.84 -2.24
C GLU A 13 18.45 14.17 -1.03
N ALA A 14 17.66 13.67 -0.08
CA ALA A 14 18.15 12.91 1.07
C ALA A 14 18.55 11.46 0.72
N GLY A 15 18.36 11.01 -0.52
CA GLY A 15 18.74 9.68 -1.00
C GLY A 15 17.64 8.62 -0.94
N ALA A 16 16.35 9.01 -0.90
CA ALA A 16 15.26 8.06 -0.99
C ALA A 16 15.24 7.37 -2.37
N ASP A 17 15.27 6.02 -2.38
CA ASP A 17 15.23 5.24 -3.62
C ASP A 17 13.87 5.29 -4.31
N ILE A 18 12.77 5.39 -3.55
CA ILE A 18 11.39 5.40 -4.06
C ILE A 18 10.57 6.44 -3.30
N ILE A 19 9.76 7.22 -4.03
CA ILE A 19 8.77 8.13 -3.44
C ILE A 19 7.39 7.47 -3.45
N ALA A 20 6.72 7.43 -2.30
CA ALA A 20 5.45 6.73 -2.15
C ALA A 20 4.32 7.64 -1.63
N PRO A 21 3.71 8.49 -2.50
CA PRO A 21 2.68 9.43 -2.10
C PRO A 21 1.41 8.70 -1.65
N SER A 22 0.93 9.01 -0.45
CA SER A 22 -0.22 8.33 0.18
C SER A 22 -1.38 9.26 0.54
N ASP A 23 -1.35 10.48 0.03
CA ASP A 23 -2.29 11.55 0.34
C ASP A 23 -3.66 11.41 -0.35
N MET A 24 -3.72 10.75 -1.53
CA MET A 24 -4.92 10.65 -2.39
C MET A 24 -5.44 11.99 -2.93
N MET A 25 -4.56 12.96 -3.21
CA MET A 25 -4.96 14.23 -3.84
C MET A 25 -4.90 14.14 -5.36
N ASP A 26 -5.96 14.53 -6.06
CA ASP A 26 -6.00 14.52 -7.53
C ASP A 26 -4.76 15.19 -8.17
N GLY A 27 -4.18 14.54 -9.18
CA GLY A 27 -3.03 15.04 -9.94
C GLY A 27 -1.69 15.01 -9.19
N ARG A 28 -1.61 14.40 -8.00
CA ARG A 28 -0.37 14.37 -7.21
C ARG A 28 0.77 13.63 -7.90
N VAL A 29 0.50 12.56 -8.64
CA VAL A 29 1.55 11.74 -9.26
C VAL A 29 2.24 12.57 -10.32
N LYS A 30 1.47 13.19 -11.23
CA LYS A 30 2.04 14.06 -12.26
C LYS A 30 2.83 15.21 -11.65
N ALA A 31 2.26 15.88 -10.65
CA ALA A 31 2.92 17.00 -9.99
C ALA A 31 4.25 16.59 -9.34
N ILE A 32 4.29 15.42 -8.68
CA ILE A 32 5.52 14.88 -8.08
C ILE A 32 6.52 14.47 -9.16
N ARG A 33 6.08 13.79 -10.22
CA ARG A 33 6.92 13.36 -11.34
C ARG A 33 7.62 14.55 -11.98
N GLU A 34 6.87 15.58 -12.35
CA GLU A 34 7.41 16.83 -12.91
C GLU A 34 8.39 17.51 -11.96
N ALA A 35 8.12 17.50 -10.65
CA ALA A 35 9.04 18.06 -9.67
C ALA A 35 10.35 17.28 -9.56
N LEU A 36 10.29 15.96 -9.48
CA LEU A 36 11.48 15.11 -9.44
C LEU A 36 12.33 15.29 -10.70
N ASP A 37 11.69 15.33 -11.87
CA ASP A 37 12.37 15.51 -13.16
C ASP A 37 13.09 16.85 -13.23
N ASN A 38 12.44 17.94 -12.81
CA ASN A 38 13.00 19.28 -12.80
C ASN A 38 14.23 19.42 -11.87
N TYR A 39 14.33 18.57 -10.84
CA TYR A 39 15.43 18.56 -9.88
C TYR A 39 16.48 17.47 -10.19
N GLY A 40 16.38 16.79 -11.33
CA GLY A 40 17.36 15.78 -11.77
C GLY A 40 17.14 14.37 -11.20
N PHE A 41 15.99 14.11 -10.58
CA PHE A 41 15.60 12.82 -10.00
C PHE A 41 14.67 12.01 -10.92
N SER A 42 14.91 12.07 -12.24
CA SER A 42 14.07 11.40 -13.24
C SER A 42 14.04 9.88 -13.11
N MET A 43 15.07 9.29 -12.49
CA MET A 43 15.17 7.85 -12.25
C MET A 43 14.59 7.39 -10.91
N THR A 44 14.16 8.32 -10.04
CA THR A 44 13.53 7.96 -8.76
C THR A 44 12.09 7.51 -9.00
N PRO A 45 11.74 6.23 -8.74
CA PRO A 45 10.41 5.72 -9.02
C PRO A 45 9.35 6.26 -8.08
N ILE A 46 8.11 6.31 -8.57
CA ILE A 46 6.92 6.66 -7.79
C ILE A 46 6.08 5.40 -7.53
N MET A 47 5.94 5.03 -6.26
CA MET A 47 5.01 4.00 -5.79
C MET A 47 3.72 4.64 -5.29
N SER A 48 2.78 4.89 -6.20
CA SER A 48 1.54 5.59 -5.86
C SER A 48 0.61 4.69 -5.04
N TYR A 49 0.07 5.22 -3.94
CA TYR A 49 -1.08 4.63 -3.25
C TYR A 49 -2.36 4.87 -4.04
N ALA A 50 -2.41 4.36 -5.27
CA ALA A 50 -3.43 4.65 -6.26
C ALA A 50 -4.84 4.22 -5.84
N ALA A 51 -4.95 3.09 -5.13
CA ALA A 51 -6.22 2.61 -4.60
C ALA A 51 -6.16 2.53 -3.07
N LYS A 52 -6.37 3.69 -2.41
CA LYS A 52 -6.37 3.79 -0.94
C LYS A 52 -7.76 4.10 -0.40
N PHE A 53 -8.34 3.12 0.27
CA PHE A 53 -9.71 3.19 0.78
C PHE A 53 -9.80 3.84 2.16
N ALA A 54 -10.96 4.44 2.45
CA ALA A 54 -11.37 4.97 3.75
C ALA A 54 -11.70 3.83 4.72
N SER A 55 -10.68 3.09 5.11
CA SER A 55 -10.85 1.84 5.86
C SER A 55 -10.81 1.99 7.38
N ALA A 56 -11.54 1.12 8.07
CA ALA A 56 -11.50 0.96 9.53
C ALA A 56 -10.23 0.24 10.03
N PHE A 57 -9.49 -0.46 9.15
CA PHE A 57 -8.28 -1.21 9.54
C PHE A 57 -7.06 -0.33 9.90
N TYR A 58 -7.17 1.00 9.80
CA TYR A 58 -6.04 1.90 10.09
C TYR A 58 -5.88 2.29 11.56
N GLY A 59 -6.77 1.84 12.45
CA GLY A 59 -6.76 2.22 13.87
C GLY A 59 -5.37 2.11 14.53
N PRO A 60 -4.71 0.94 14.54
CA PRO A 60 -3.42 0.78 15.20
C PRO A 60 -2.29 1.62 14.57
N PHE A 61 -2.33 1.88 13.26
CA PHE A 61 -1.39 2.80 12.60
C PHE A 61 -1.60 4.26 13.04
N ARG A 62 -2.86 4.68 13.22
CA ARG A 62 -3.15 6.06 13.68
C ARG A 62 -2.60 6.32 15.07
N GLU A 63 -2.64 5.30 15.94
CA GLU A 63 -2.01 5.34 17.25
C GLU A 63 -0.48 5.41 17.12
N ALA A 64 0.12 4.47 16.37
CA ALA A 64 1.58 4.41 16.21
C ALA A 64 2.20 5.66 15.55
N ALA A 65 1.48 6.28 14.60
CA ALA A 65 1.94 7.46 13.87
C ALA A 65 1.42 8.78 14.46
N SER A 66 0.70 8.75 15.59
CA SER A 66 0.03 9.92 16.18
C SER A 66 -0.77 10.73 15.14
N SER A 67 -1.47 10.03 14.24
CA SER A 67 -2.05 10.59 13.01
C SER A 67 -3.57 10.49 12.94
N ALA A 68 -4.21 10.24 14.08
CA ALA A 68 -5.66 10.35 14.20
C ALA A 68 -6.13 11.76 13.79
N PRO A 69 -7.17 11.89 12.95
CA PRO A 69 -7.72 13.20 12.62
C PRO A 69 -8.17 13.92 13.89
N GLN A 70 -7.74 15.18 14.07
CA GLN A 70 -8.22 16.02 15.18
C GLN A 70 -9.69 16.44 14.99
N PHE A 71 -10.13 16.57 13.74
CA PHE A 71 -11.51 16.87 13.36
C PHE A 71 -11.87 16.13 12.06
N GLY A 72 -13.15 15.75 11.92
CA GLY A 72 -13.69 15.11 10.73
C GLY A 72 -13.12 13.70 10.47
N ASP A 73 -13.10 13.32 9.19
CA ASP A 73 -12.57 12.04 8.74
C ASP A 73 -11.85 12.19 7.39
N ARG A 74 -11.44 11.07 6.78
CA ARG A 74 -10.65 11.04 5.56
C ARG A 74 -11.47 10.64 4.31
N ARG A 75 -12.79 10.55 4.42
CA ARG A 75 -13.69 10.07 3.33
C ARG A 75 -13.79 11.03 2.16
N SER A 76 -13.39 12.29 2.33
CA SER A 76 -13.37 13.26 1.23
C SER A 76 -12.23 13.06 0.23
N TYR A 77 -11.26 12.19 0.54
CA TYR A 77 -10.13 11.89 -0.35
C TYR A 77 -9.71 10.43 -0.36
N GLN A 78 -9.99 9.67 0.70
CA GLN A 78 -9.87 8.21 0.67
C GLN A 78 -11.14 7.61 0.10
N MET A 79 -10.96 6.58 -0.73
CA MET A 79 -12.04 6.00 -1.53
C MET A 79 -13.08 5.30 -0.68
N ASP A 80 -14.33 5.29 -1.14
CA ASP A 80 -15.38 4.46 -0.52
C ASP A 80 -15.01 2.97 -0.64
N PRO A 81 -14.97 2.20 0.47
CA PRO A 81 -14.71 0.76 0.47
C PRO A 81 -15.55 -0.05 -0.52
N GLY A 82 -16.78 0.38 -0.82
CA GLY A 82 -17.67 -0.33 -1.74
C GLY A 82 -17.38 -0.12 -3.22
N ASN A 83 -16.47 0.80 -3.58
CA ASN A 83 -16.34 1.29 -4.95
C ASN A 83 -15.09 0.79 -5.68
N ILE A 84 -15.16 -0.42 -6.21
CA ILE A 84 -14.08 -0.99 -7.03
C ILE A 84 -13.90 -0.26 -8.38
N ASN A 85 -14.95 0.31 -8.97
CA ASN A 85 -14.85 0.95 -10.28
C ASN A 85 -14.08 2.28 -10.22
N GLU A 86 -14.22 3.00 -9.12
CA GLU A 86 -13.39 4.17 -8.82
C GLU A 86 -11.92 3.77 -8.67
N ALA A 87 -11.62 2.66 -7.97
CA ALA A 87 -10.23 2.21 -7.78
C ALA A 87 -9.53 1.93 -9.11
N ILE A 88 -10.26 1.33 -10.05
CA ILE A 88 -9.74 1.10 -11.40
C ILE A 88 -9.50 2.42 -12.17
N ARG A 89 -10.32 3.45 -11.93
CA ARG A 89 -10.13 4.77 -12.57
C ARG A 89 -8.90 5.48 -11.99
N GLU A 90 -8.78 5.51 -10.66
CA GLU A 90 -7.63 6.13 -9.97
C GLU A 90 -6.30 5.47 -10.36
N VAL A 91 -6.27 4.13 -10.39
CA VAL A 91 -5.09 3.39 -10.86
C VAL A 91 -4.74 3.74 -12.31
N GLN A 92 -5.73 3.82 -13.20
CA GLN A 92 -5.49 4.19 -14.58
C GLN A 92 -4.91 5.61 -14.70
N LEU A 93 -5.44 6.56 -13.94
CA LEU A 93 -4.97 7.95 -13.93
C LEU A 93 -3.53 8.02 -13.45
N ASP A 94 -3.20 7.39 -12.33
CA ASP A 94 -1.83 7.40 -11.78
C ASP A 94 -0.80 6.77 -12.72
N ILE A 95 -1.16 5.70 -13.42
CA ILE A 95 -0.30 5.10 -14.44
C ILE A 95 -0.05 6.11 -15.57
N MET A 96 -1.10 6.80 -16.04
CA MET A 96 -0.98 7.83 -17.08
C MET A 96 -0.18 9.06 -16.61
N GLU A 97 -0.18 9.34 -15.31
CA GLU A 97 0.55 10.44 -14.69
C GLU A 97 2.02 10.14 -14.41
N GLY A 98 2.47 8.88 -14.60
CA GLY A 98 3.86 8.49 -14.47
C GLY A 98 4.20 7.77 -13.15
N ALA A 99 3.24 7.08 -12.53
CA ALA A 99 3.56 6.12 -11.47
C ALA A 99 4.30 4.91 -12.04
N ASP A 100 5.31 4.41 -11.33
CA ASP A 100 6.11 3.24 -11.71
C ASP A 100 5.61 1.96 -11.03
N ILE A 101 5.00 2.12 -9.85
CA ILE A 101 4.36 1.06 -9.08
C ILE A 101 3.03 1.62 -8.56
N ILE A 102 1.97 0.83 -8.63
CA ILE A 102 0.69 1.18 -8.02
C ILE A 102 0.48 0.35 -6.76
N MET A 103 -0.26 0.87 -5.78
CA MET A 103 -0.54 0.18 -4.53
C MET A 103 -2.03 0.17 -4.19
N VAL A 104 -2.49 -1.01 -3.76
CA VAL A 104 -3.81 -1.18 -3.12
C VAL A 104 -3.63 -1.22 -1.59
N LYS A 105 -4.46 -0.44 -0.88
CA LYS A 105 -4.44 -0.38 0.59
C LYS A 105 -5.85 -0.16 1.16
N PRO A 106 -6.31 -0.99 2.13
CA PRO A 106 -5.70 -2.21 2.67
C PRO A 106 -5.59 -3.38 1.68
N ALA A 107 -5.02 -4.52 2.11
CA ALA A 107 -4.80 -5.67 1.24
C ALA A 107 -5.80 -6.82 1.44
N LEU A 108 -5.89 -7.39 2.65
CA LEU A 108 -6.65 -8.62 2.91
C LEU A 108 -8.15 -8.45 2.62
N ALA A 109 -8.72 -7.30 2.98
CA ALA A 109 -10.13 -7.00 2.70
C ALA A 109 -10.41 -6.55 1.25
N TYR A 110 -9.37 -6.43 0.42
CA TYR A 110 -9.45 -5.85 -0.94
C TYR A 110 -8.69 -6.70 -1.98
N LEU A 111 -8.60 -8.02 -1.76
CA LEU A 111 -7.95 -8.96 -2.68
C LEU A 111 -8.60 -8.95 -4.08
N ASP A 112 -9.91 -8.70 -4.15
CA ASP A 112 -10.67 -8.53 -5.39
C ASP A 112 -10.22 -7.28 -6.17
N VAL A 113 -9.93 -6.18 -5.47
CA VAL A 113 -9.37 -4.96 -6.07
C VAL A 113 -7.96 -5.23 -6.61
N ILE A 114 -7.10 -5.88 -5.83
CA ILE A 114 -5.73 -6.26 -6.26
C ILE A 114 -5.81 -7.11 -7.54
N SER A 115 -6.67 -8.14 -7.54
CA SER A 115 -6.87 -9.02 -8.71
C SER A 115 -7.37 -8.26 -9.92
N ARG A 116 -8.36 -7.39 -9.76
CA ARG A 116 -8.90 -6.62 -10.89
C ARG A 116 -7.89 -5.64 -11.46
N VAL A 117 -7.12 -4.98 -10.59
CA VAL A 117 -6.02 -4.08 -10.97
C VAL A 117 -4.95 -4.84 -11.74
N LYS A 118 -4.44 -5.95 -11.19
CA LYS A 118 -3.39 -6.74 -11.83
C LYS A 118 -3.84 -7.28 -13.19
N ASN A 119 -5.04 -7.84 -13.26
CA ASN A 119 -5.57 -8.40 -14.52
C ASN A 119 -5.81 -7.33 -15.59
N LYS A 120 -6.23 -6.13 -15.20
CA LYS A 120 -6.54 -5.07 -16.17
C LYS A 120 -5.30 -4.36 -16.71
N PHE A 121 -4.32 -4.09 -15.85
CA PHE A 121 -3.18 -3.25 -16.22
C PHE A 121 -1.88 -4.02 -16.39
N ASN A 122 -1.77 -5.22 -15.82
CA ASN A 122 -0.53 -6.00 -15.75
C ASN A 122 0.69 -5.15 -15.31
N PHE A 123 0.44 -4.21 -14.41
CA PHE A 123 1.42 -3.22 -13.94
C PHE A 123 2.07 -3.70 -12.63
N PRO A 124 3.30 -3.28 -12.30
CA PRO A 124 3.89 -3.55 -10.98
C PRO A 124 2.93 -3.12 -9.86
N THR A 125 2.48 -4.09 -9.07
CA THR A 125 1.38 -3.92 -8.10
C THR A 125 1.88 -4.24 -6.70
N ALA A 126 1.90 -3.23 -5.84
CA ALA A 126 2.12 -3.40 -4.42
C ALA A 126 0.78 -3.57 -3.67
N ALA A 127 0.82 -4.27 -2.54
CA ALA A 127 -0.29 -4.36 -1.61
C ALA A 127 0.19 -4.10 -0.19
N TYR A 128 -0.59 -3.38 0.61
CA TYR A 128 -0.26 -3.09 2.00
C TYR A 128 -1.13 -3.91 2.94
N LEU A 129 -0.54 -4.90 3.62
CA LEU A 129 -1.14 -5.56 4.79
C LEU A 129 -1.02 -4.66 6.02
N VAL A 130 -2.12 -3.97 6.32
CA VAL A 130 -2.13 -2.82 7.20
C VAL A 130 -2.18 -3.20 8.68
N SER A 131 -2.05 -2.20 9.52
CA SER A 131 -1.89 -2.36 10.96
C SER A 131 -3.03 -3.13 11.61
N GLY A 132 -4.28 -2.86 11.22
CA GLY A 132 -5.44 -3.57 11.75
C GLY A 132 -5.49 -5.03 11.31
N GLU A 133 -5.08 -5.34 10.08
CA GLU A 133 -5.01 -6.72 9.56
C GLU A 133 -3.95 -7.52 10.35
N TYR A 134 -2.79 -6.91 10.59
CA TYR A 134 -1.75 -7.49 11.45
C TYR A 134 -2.22 -7.68 12.91
N SER A 135 -2.77 -6.64 13.53
CA SER A 135 -3.24 -6.69 14.94
C SER A 135 -4.37 -7.68 15.12
N MET A 136 -5.26 -7.83 14.13
CA MET A 136 -6.35 -8.80 14.15
C MET A 136 -5.82 -10.23 14.25
N ILE A 137 -4.83 -10.59 13.41
CA ILE A 137 -4.22 -11.92 13.43
C ILE A 137 -3.48 -12.16 14.75
N LYS A 138 -2.65 -11.20 15.19
CA LYS A 138 -1.92 -11.30 16.47
C LYS A 138 -2.87 -11.48 17.65
N ALA A 139 -3.95 -10.72 17.72
CA ALA A 139 -4.93 -10.82 18.81
C ALA A 139 -5.65 -12.18 18.82
N ALA A 140 -6.02 -12.71 17.65
CA ALA A 140 -6.62 -14.04 17.54
C ALA A 140 -5.63 -15.16 17.95
N ALA A 141 -4.37 -15.05 17.53
CA ALA A 141 -3.32 -16.00 17.91
C ALA A 141 -3.02 -15.99 19.41
N MET A 142 -2.94 -14.81 20.03
CA MET A 142 -2.74 -14.68 21.49
C MET A 142 -3.85 -15.34 22.30
N LYS A 143 -5.06 -15.44 21.74
CA LYS A 143 -6.20 -16.16 22.35
C LYS A 143 -6.22 -17.64 22.04
N GLY A 144 -5.25 -18.15 21.28
CA GLY A 144 -5.19 -19.54 20.83
C GLY A 144 -6.24 -19.89 19.77
N TRP A 145 -6.88 -18.90 19.13
CA TRP A 145 -7.89 -19.15 18.10
C TRP A 145 -7.29 -19.52 16.75
N LEU A 146 -6.09 -19.01 16.46
CA LEU A 146 -5.39 -19.23 15.20
C LEU A 146 -3.93 -19.60 15.48
N ASP A 147 -3.37 -20.46 14.62
CA ASP A 147 -1.93 -20.63 14.50
C ASP A 147 -1.35 -19.41 13.79
N GLU A 148 -0.59 -18.61 14.52
CA GLU A 148 -0.03 -17.34 14.04
C GLU A 148 0.79 -17.51 12.77
N LYS A 149 1.77 -18.44 12.80
CA LYS A 149 2.71 -18.67 11.71
C LYS A 149 1.96 -19.08 10.46
N ARG A 150 1.07 -20.08 10.60
CA ARG A 150 0.32 -20.64 9.49
C ARG A 150 -0.58 -19.59 8.84
N VAL A 151 -1.31 -18.81 9.63
CA VAL A 151 -2.23 -17.80 9.10
C VAL A 151 -1.51 -16.64 8.43
N PHE A 152 -0.39 -16.15 8.99
CA PHE A 152 0.37 -15.10 8.31
C PHE A 152 0.92 -15.59 6.97
N ILE A 153 1.46 -16.80 6.88
CA ILE A 153 1.93 -17.35 5.58
C ILE A 153 0.77 -17.42 4.59
N GLU A 154 -0.38 -17.98 4.99
CA GLU A 154 -1.56 -18.12 4.13
C GLU A 154 -2.09 -16.76 3.63
N VAL A 155 -2.14 -15.75 4.49
CA VAL A 155 -2.55 -14.39 4.12
C VAL A 155 -1.60 -13.78 3.09
N HIS A 156 -0.28 -13.93 3.25
CA HIS A 156 0.68 -13.40 2.27
C HIS A 156 0.60 -14.14 0.94
N GLN A 157 0.41 -15.47 0.96
CA GLN A 157 0.13 -16.25 -0.24
C GLN A 157 -1.17 -15.80 -0.92
N ALA A 158 -2.21 -15.46 -0.17
CA ALA A 158 -3.46 -14.94 -0.74
C ALA A 158 -3.25 -13.60 -1.44
N VAL A 159 -2.46 -12.69 -0.86
CA VAL A 159 -2.13 -11.39 -1.45
C VAL A 159 -1.26 -11.55 -2.71
N PHE A 160 -0.25 -12.43 -2.70
CA PHE A 160 0.52 -12.76 -3.90
C PHE A 160 -0.36 -13.40 -4.99
N ARG A 161 -1.19 -14.38 -4.63
CA ARG A 161 -2.14 -15.04 -5.56
C ARG A 161 -3.13 -14.05 -6.16
N ALA A 162 -3.54 -13.03 -5.41
CA ALA A 162 -4.40 -11.97 -5.91
C ALA A 162 -3.68 -11.09 -6.96
N GLY A 163 -2.36 -11.15 -7.08
CA GLY A 163 -1.61 -10.48 -8.14
C GLY A 163 -0.66 -9.38 -7.67
N ALA A 164 -0.45 -9.23 -6.35
CA ALA A 164 0.59 -8.35 -5.84
C ALA A 164 1.98 -8.91 -6.16
N ASP A 165 2.87 -8.06 -6.64
CA ASP A 165 4.30 -8.35 -6.85
C ASP A 165 5.13 -7.96 -5.61
N ILE A 166 4.64 -6.98 -4.83
CA ILE A 166 5.29 -6.44 -3.64
C ILE A 166 4.28 -6.40 -2.49
N ILE A 167 4.67 -6.87 -1.31
CA ILE A 167 3.83 -6.79 -0.11
C ILE A 167 4.54 -5.95 0.95
N ILE A 168 3.89 -4.86 1.39
CA ILE A 168 4.28 -4.10 2.58
C ILE A 168 3.52 -4.67 3.77
N THR A 169 4.25 -5.14 4.78
CA THR A 169 3.67 -5.87 5.91
C THR A 169 4.48 -5.67 7.20
N TYR A 170 3.77 -5.59 8.32
CA TYR A 170 4.39 -5.55 9.65
C TYR A 170 4.99 -6.89 10.06
N ALA A 171 4.54 -8.00 9.47
CA ALA A 171 5.01 -9.35 9.78
C ALA A 171 6.29 -9.75 9.02
N ALA A 172 6.95 -8.80 8.32
CA ALA A 172 8.06 -9.11 7.43
C ALA A 172 9.22 -9.81 8.15
N LYS A 173 9.55 -9.37 9.38
CA LYS A 173 10.64 -9.97 10.17
C LYS A 173 10.29 -11.39 10.62
N GLU A 174 9.07 -11.62 11.09
CA GLU A 174 8.59 -12.94 11.48
C GLU A 174 8.54 -13.90 10.30
N LEU A 175 8.02 -13.46 9.15
CA LEU A 175 7.97 -14.26 7.93
C LEU A 175 9.36 -14.71 7.49
N ILE A 176 10.34 -13.80 7.44
CA ILE A 176 11.72 -14.17 7.07
C ILE A 176 12.27 -15.27 7.98
N LYS A 177 11.95 -15.22 9.29
CA LYS A 177 12.35 -16.28 10.23
C LYS A 177 11.65 -17.59 9.89
N TRP A 178 10.32 -17.56 9.77
CA TRP A 178 9.49 -18.73 9.51
C TRP A 178 9.80 -19.44 8.19
N LEU A 179 10.14 -18.68 7.15
CA LEU A 179 10.46 -19.19 5.82
C LEU A 179 11.85 -19.81 5.75
N LYS A 180 12.82 -19.31 6.54
CA LYS A 180 14.14 -19.95 6.64
C LYS A 180 14.05 -21.34 7.27
N ASP A 181 13.12 -21.52 8.20
CA ASP A 181 12.89 -22.78 8.89
C ASP A 181 12.09 -23.79 8.00
N GLU A 182 11.53 -23.35 6.87
CA GLU A 182 10.77 -24.19 5.95
C GLU A 182 11.28 -24.08 4.50
N SER A 183 12.10 -25.06 4.09
CA SER A 183 12.68 -25.16 2.74
C SER A 183 11.67 -25.28 1.59
N ASN A 184 10.36 -25.41 1.88
CA ASN A 184 9.31 -25.72 0.90
C ASN A 184 8.20 -24.66 0.76
N VAL A 185 8.23 -23.55 1.50
CA VAL A 185 7.23 -22.48 1.30
C VAL A 185 7.62 -21.67 0.07
N ARG A 186 6.75 -21.69 -0.95
CA ARG A 186 6.87 -20.85 -2.14
C ARG A 186 5.76 -19.80 -2.15
N PHE A 187 6.12 -18.58 -2.55
CA PHE A 187 5.20 -17.51 -2.92
C PHE A 187 5.06 -17.47 -4.43
#